data_AF-A0A3D3A844-F1
#
_entry.id   AF-A0A3D3A844-F1
#
_cell.length_a   1.000
_cell.length_b   1.000
_cell.length_c   1.000
_cell.angle_alpha   90.00
_cell.angle_beta   90.00
_cell.angle_gamma   90.00
#
_symmetry.space_group_name_H-M   'P 1'
#
loop_
_entity.id
_entity.type
_entity.pdbx_description
1 polymer ?
#
loop_
_entity_poly.entity_id
_entity_poly.type
_entity_poly.pdbx_seq_one_letter_code
_entity_poly.pdbx_strand_id
1 'polypeptide(L)'
;GSLLTVADAPWPGFTPDLLSIVLVTATQARGSVLIHQKMFESRLFFTDKLIDMGAQIILCDPHRATVIGLDRKSSLRGVTMTSPDIRAGVSLLIAALSAEGKSTIHNIDQIDRGYQHIDDRLRSLGAQIVRV
;
A
#
# COMPACT_ATOMS: atom_id res chain seq x y z
N GLY A 1 18.00 15.05 13.28
CA GLY A 1 18.15 14.62 11.87
C GLY A 1 16.79 14.58 11.26
N SER A 2 16.60 15.18 10.08
CA SER A 2 15.29 15.23 9.41
C SER A 2 14.86 13.85 8.94
N LEU A 3 13.73 13.35 9.44
CA LEU A 3 13.05 12.18 8.90
C LEU A 3 12.61 12.49 7.47
N LEU A 4 12.92 11.62 6.49
CA LEU A 4 12.45 11.80 5.12
C LEU A 4 10.93 11.89 5.13
N THR A 5 10.37 12.95 4.55
CA THR A 5 8.92 13.19 4.54
C THR A 5 8.43 13.23 3.10
N VAL A 6 7.43 12.40 2.78
CA VAL A 6 6.70 12.45 1.52
C VAL A 6 5.31 12.97 1.83
N ALA A 7 4.94 14.08 1.20
CA ALA A 7 3.64 14.70 1.37
C ALA A 7 3.00 14.98 0.02
N ASP A 8 1.69 14.84 -0.06
CA ASP A 8 0.92 15.30 -1.21
C ASP A 8 0.92 16.84 -1.30
N ALA A 9 0.77 17.31 -2.53
CA ALA A 9 0.66 18.72 -2.87
C ALA A 9 -0.09 18.88 -4.20
N PRO A 10 -0.73 20.04 -4.44
CA PRO A 10 -1.31 20.35 -5.75
C PRO A 10 -0.26 20.28 -6.85
N TRP A 11 -0.68 19.97 -8.08
CA TRP A 11 0.19 19.99 -9.25
C TRP A 11 1.01 21.29 -9.31
N PRO A 12 2.34 21.23 -9.50
CA PRO A 12 3.17 20.09 -9.94
C PRO A 12 3.76 19.22 -8.81
N GLY A 13 3.25 19.34 -7.59
CA GLY A 13 3.68 18.54 -6.44
C GLY A 13 3.28 17.06 -6.51
N PHE A 14 3.63 16.32 -5.46
CA PHE A 14 3.38 14.87 -5.42
C PHE A 14 1.88 14.58 -5.32
N THR A 15 1.39 13.71 -6.20
CA THR A 15 -0.04 13.40 -6.26
C THR A 15 -0.49 12.57 -5.06
N PRO A 16 -1.64 12.90 -4.43
CA PRO A 16 -2.18 12.13 -3.31
C PRO A 16 -2.56 10.69 -3.72
N ASP A 17 -2.76 10.44 -5.01
CA ASP A 17 -3.15 9.13 -5.54
C ASP A 17 -2.04 8.08 -5.50
N LEU A 18 -0.77 8.51 -5.59
CA LEU A 18 0.38 7.61 -5.56
C LEU A 18 0.94 7.43 -4.15
N LEU A 19 0.42 8.18 -3.17
CA LEU A 19 0.93 8.16 -1.80
C LEU A 19 0.76 6.78 -1.14
N SER A 20 -0.35 6.08 -1.43
CA SER A 20 -0.59 4.73 -0.90
C SER A 20 0.42 3.70 -1.45
N ILE A 21 0.82 3.83 -2.72
CA ILE A 21 1.82 2.97 -3.36
C ILE A 21 3.21 3.26 -2.79
N VAL A 22 3.55 4.54 -2.59
CA VAL A 22 4.81 4.93 -1.93
C VAL A 22 4.87 4.37 -0.51
N LEU A 23 3.78 4.43 0.23
CA LEU A 23 3.68 3.89 1.59
C LEU A 23 4.00 2.39 1.60
N VAL A 24 3.36 1.60 0.74
CA VAL A 24 3.62 0.16 0.62
C VAL A 24 5.07 -0.11 0.22
N THR A 25 5.59 0.63 -0.75
CA THR A 25 6.97 0.47 -1.21
C THR A 25 7.98 0.80 -0.10
N ALA A 26 7.68 1.80 0.74
CA ALA A 26 8.51 2.19 1.86
C ALA A 26 8.63 1.09 2.93
N THR A 27 7.64 0.20 3.06
CA THR A 27 7.74 -0.97 3.97
C THR A 27 8.91 -1.89 3.61
N GLN A 28 9.25 -1.95 2.32
CA GLN A 28 10.33 -2.78 1.78
C GLN A 28 11.68 -2.03 1.70
N ALA A 29 11.68 -0.71 1.91
CA ALA A 29 12.88 0.12 1.85
C ALA A 29 13.72 -0.02 3.13
N ARG A 30 14.89 0.65 3.18
CA ARG A 30 15.74 0.72 4.37
C ARG A 30 15.61 2.08 5.05
N GLY A 31 15.19 2.09 6.31
CA GLY A 31 15.06 3.29 7.13
C GLY A 31 13.60 3.76 7.26
N SER A 32 13.39 4.96 7.77
CA SER A 32 12.06 5.46 8.12
C SER A 32 11.62 6.62 7.23
N VAL A 33 10.33 6.66 6.88
CA VAL A 33 9.71 7.72 6.08
C VAL A 33 8.42 8.16 6.74
N LEU A 34 8.23 9.47 6.86
CA LEU A 34 6.95 10.06 7.24
C LEU A 34 6.11 10.29 5.98
N ILE A 35 4.95 9.65 5.93
CA ILE A 35 3.93 9.88 4.91
C ILE A 35 2.92 10.88 5.47
N HIS A 36 2.67 11.96 4.76
CA HIS A 36 1.70 12.99 5.14
C HIS A 36 0.68 13.20 4.02
N GLN A 37 -0.57 12.83 4.27
CA GLN A 37 -1.72 13.03 3.40
C GLN A 37 -2.54 14.23 3.88
N LYS A 38 -2.42 15.38 3.25
CA LYS A 38 -3.08 16.64 3.61
C LYS A 38 -4.48 16.78 3.01
N MET A 39 -4.66 16.35 1.76
CA MET A 39 -5.89 16.64 1.01
C MET A 39 -7.08 15.78 1.40
N PHE A 40 -6.84 14.53 1.82
CA PHE A 40 -7.91 13.57 2.06
C PHE A 40 -7.77 12.93 3.43
N GLU A 41 -8.69 13.27 4.32
CA GLU A 41 -8.90 12.56 5.57
C GLU A 41 -9.21 11.08 5.29
N SER A 42 -8.81 10.17 6.18
CA SER A 42 -9.11 8.73 6.13
C SER A 42 -8.36 7.89 5.09
N ARG A 43 -7.56 8.49 4.19
CA ARG A 43 -6.85 7.74 3.14
C ARG A 43 -5.72 6.84 3.64
N LEU A 44 -5.35 6.97 4.91
CA LEU A 44 -4.34 6.13 5.55
C LEU A 44 -4.92 4.89 6.25
N PHE A 45 -6.24 4.72 6.36
CA PHE A 45 -6.81 3.59 7.12
C PHE A 45 -6.49 2.21 6.55
N PHE A 46 -6.12 2.10 5.27
CA PHE A 46 -5.65 0.82 4.72
C PHE A 46 -4.32 0.34 5.35
N THR A 47 -3.59 1.21 6.06
CA THR A 47 -2.34 0.83 6.75
C THR A 47 -2.55 -0.23 7.82
N ASP A 48 -3.75 -0.32 8.41
CA ASP A 48 -4.06 -1.34 9.40
C ASP A 48 -3.90 -2.74 8.83
N LYS A 49 -4.28 -2.94 7.56
CA LYS A 49 -4.08 -4.22 6.86
C LYS A 49 -2.61 -4.52 6.60
N LEU A 50 -1.79 -3.49 6.35
CA LEU A 50 -0.35 -3.68 6.22
C LEU A 50 0.30 -4.04 7.55
N ILE A 51 -0.17 -3.44 8.66
CA ILE A 51 0.27 -3.79 10.01
C ILE A 51 -0.11 -5.25 10.32
N ASP A 52 -1.31 -5.70 9.95
CA ASP A 52 -1.72 -7.11 10.06
C ASP A 52 -0.80 -8.05 9.27
N MET A 53 -0.29 -7.60 8.11
CA MET A 53 0.71 -8.33 7.32
C MET A 53 2.11 -8.31 7.94
N GLY A 54 2.34 -7.58 9.03
CA GLY A 54 3.62 -7.46 9.72
C GLY A 54 4.47 -6.25 9.32
N ALA A 55 3.90 -5.28 8.59
CA ALA A 55 4.60 -4.03 8.31
C ALA A 55 4.76 -3.20 9.59
N GLN A 56 5.91 -2.53 9.73
CA GLN A 56 6.12 -1.59 10.83
C GLN A 56 5.66 -0.19 10.42
N ILE A 57 4.42 0.13 10.79
CA ILE A 57 3.81 1.43 10.52
C ILE A 57 3.25 1.99 11.83
N ILE A 58 3.56 3.25 12.11
CA ILE A 58 3.04 3.99 13.25
C ILE A 58 2.13 5.08 12.71
N LEU A 59 0.83 4.94 12.91
CA LEU A 59 -0.12 6.00 12.59
C LEU A 59 -0.01 7.10 13.65
N CYS A 60 0.44 8.29 13.25
CA CYS A 60 0.64 9.41 14.16
C CYS A 60 -0.67 10.19 14.38
N ASP A 61 -1.46 10.33 13.31
CA ASP A 61 -2.79 10.95 13.29
C ASP A 61 -3.50 10.57 11.97
N PRO A 62 -4.76 11.02 11.70
CA PRO A 62 -5.49 10.67 10.49
C PRO A 62 -4.81 11.06 9.16
N HIS A 63 -3.86 11.98 9.19
CA HIS A 63 -3.14 12.51 8.03
C HIS A 63 -1.69 12.04 7.96
N ARG A 64 -1.11 11.50 9.03
CA ARG A 64 0.32 11.17 9.11
C ARG A 64 0.57 9.74 9.57
N ALA A 65 1.38 9.03 8.80
CA ALA A 65 1.88 7.70 9.15
C ALA A 65 3.40 7.64 8.98
N THR A 66 4.11 7.14 9.99
CA THR A 66 5.54 6.83 9.87
C THR A 66 5.70 5.37 9.48
N VAL A 67 6.33 5.12 8.32
CA VAL A 67 6.67 3.79 7.85
C VAL A 67 8.12 3.50 8.19
N ILE A 68 8.37 2.36 8.83
CA ILE A 68 9.71 1.85 9.11
C ILE A 68 9.98 0.72 8.14
N GLY A 69 10.82 0.99 7.15
CA GLY A 69 11.25 0.03 6.16
C GLY A 69 12.28 -0.96 6.74
N LEU A 70 12.03 -2.24 6.52
CA LEU A 70 12.80 -3.34 7.10
C LEU A 70 13.91 -3.89 6.19
N ASP A 71 14.25 -3.20 5.10
CA ASP A 71 15.32 -3.60 4.17
C ASP A 71 15.15 -5.04 3.66
N ARG A 72 13.89 -5.45 3.44
CA ARG A 72 13.48 -6.83 3.09
C ARG A 72 13.95 -7.92 4.07
N LYS A 73 14.36 -7.56 5.29
CA LYS A 73 14.77 -8.52 6.33
C LYS A 73 13.59 -9.25 6.97
N SER A 74 12.41 -8.64 6.91
CA SER A 74 11.15 -9.25 7.32
C SER A 74 10.18 -9.16 6.16
N SER A 75 9.75 -10.30 5.67
CA SER A 75 8.73 -10.39 4.65
C SER A 75 7.36 -10.05 5.24
N LEU A 76 6.49 -9.46 4.42
CA LEU A 76 5.08 -9.36 4.74
C LEU A 76 4.47 -10.75 4.74
N ARG A 77 3.38 -10.95 5.48
CA ARG A 77 2.65 -12.21 5.56
C ARG A 77 1.35 -12.13 4.80
N GLY A 78 0.97 -13.22 4.14
CA GLY A 78 -0.31 -13.32 3.46
C GLY A 78 -1.46 -13.27 4.46
N VAL A 79 -2.45 -12.42 4.18
CA VAL A 79 -3.67 -12.27 5.00
C VAL A 79 -4.90 -12.14 4.12
N THR A 80 -6.08 -12.31 4.72
CA THR A 80 -7.36 -12.01 4.08
C THR A 80 -7.75 -10.57 4.37
N MET A 81 -8.09 -9.82 3.33
CA MET A 81 -8.40 -8.40 3.40
C MET A 81 -9.50 -8.02 2.40
N THR A 82 -10.10 -6.85 2.58
CA THR A 82 -11.11 -6.30 1.68
C THR A 82 -10.59 -4.98 1.12
N SER A 83 -10.67 -4.81 -0.19
CA SER A 83 -10.29 -3.55 -0.85
C SER A 83 -11.29 -2.44 -0.48
N PRO A 84 -10.85 -1.35 0.19
CA PRO A 84 -11.78 -0.29 0.60
C PRO A 84 -12.07 0.68 -0.55
N ASP A 85 -11.10 0.90 -1.45
CA ASP A 85 -11.20 1.79 -2.60
C ASP A 85 -10.20 1.40 -3.69
N ILE A 86 -10.21 2.13 -4.80
CA ILE A 86 -9.37 1.87 -5.98
C ILE A 86 -7.86 1.91 -5.64
N ARG A 87 -7.40 2.94 -4.92
CA ARG A 87 -5.97 3.20 -4.67
C ARG A 87 -5.43 2.32 -3.55
N ALA A 88 -6.16 2.24 -2.44
CA ALA A 88 -5.81 1.35 -1.34
C ALA A 88 -5.82 -0.12 -1.80
N GLY A 89 -6.80 -0.51 -2.64
CA GLY A 89 -6.88 -1.85 -3.20
C GLY A 89 -5.65 -2.26 -4.00
N VAL A 90 -5.20 -1.40 -4.92
CA VAL A 90 -3.98 -1.67 -5.69
C VAL A 90 -2.73 -1.66 -4.83
N SER A 91 -2.65 -0.78 -3.83
CA SER A 91 -1.56 -0.79 -2.86
C SER A 91 -1.51 -2.09 -2.07
N LEU A 92 -2.65 -2.60 -1.62
CA LEU A 92 -2.76 -3.88 -0.94
C LEU A 92 -2.43 -5.06 -1.86
N LEU A 93 -2.80 -5.00 -3.14
CA LEU A 93 -2.41 -5.98 -4.14
C LEU A 93 -0.89 -6.04 -4.32
N ILE A 94 -0.22 -4.88 -4.38
CA ILE A 94 1.25 -4.80 -4.43
C ILE A 94 1.87 -5.39 -3.16
N ALA A 95 1.32 -5.07 -1.98
CA ALA A 95 1.79 -5.64 -0.72
C ALA A 95 1.62 -7.17 -0.68
N ALA A 96 0.48 -7.68 -1.13
CA ALA A 96 0.17 -9.10 -1.20
C ALA A 96 1.10 -9.86 -2.16
N LEU A 97 1.49 -9.25 -3.28
CA LEU A 97 2.47 -9.81 -4.21
C LEU A 97 3.88 -9.91 -3.63
N SER A 98 4.21 -9.05 -2.66
CA SER A 98 5.50 -9.07 -1.95
C SER A 98 5.46 -9.91 -0.67
N ALA A 99 4.31 -10.47 -0.30
CA ALA A 99 4.12 -11.20 0.94
C ALA A 99 4.42 -12.69 0.78
N GLU A 100 4.89 -13.31 1.85
CA GLU A 100 5.04 -14.76 1.96
C GLU A 100 3.70 -15.41 2.33
N GLY A 101 3.37 -16.50 1.63
CA GLY A 101 2.14 -17.24 1.83
C GLY A 101 1.02 -16.80 0.88
N LYS A 102 -0.23 -17.08 1.26
CA LYS A 102 -1.41 -16.80 0.43
C LYS A 102 -2.17 -15.62 0.98
N SER A 103 -2.34 -14.59 0.16
CA SER A 103 -3.24 -13.46 0.45
C SER A 103 -4.56 -13.63 -0.30
N THR A 104 -5.67 -13.18 0.29
CA THR A 104 -6.98 -13.15 -0.36
C THR A 104 -7.55 -11.73 -0.26
N ILE A 105 -7.90 -11.14 -1.41
CA ILE A 105 -8.44 -9.78 -1.47
C ILE A 105 -9.90 -9.84 -1.94
N HIS A 106 -10.82 -9.39 -1.09
CA HIS A 106 -12.24 -9.27 -1.39
C HIS A 106 -12.58 -7.87 -1.94
N ASN A 107 -13.78 -7.74 -2.52
CA ASN A 107 -14.30 -6.49 -3.10
C ASN A 107 -13.43 -5.93 -4.24
N ILE A 108 -13.03 -6.83 -5.16
CA ILE A 108 -12.14 -6.52 -6.27
C ILE A 108 -12.75 -5.51 -7.27
N ASP A 109 -14.08 -5.39 -7.29
CA ASP A 109 -14.80 -4.44 -8.14
C ASP A 109 -14.31 -2.99 -7.93
N GLN A 110 -13.84 -2.65 -6.72
CA GLN A 110 -13.23 -1.34 -6.47
C GLN A 110 -11.95 -1.13 -7.27
N ILE A 111 -11.10 -2.15 -7.42
CA ILE A 111 -9.86 -2.04 -8.18
C ILE A 111 -10.16 -1.96 -9.68
N ASP A 112 -11.12 -2.74 -10.17
CA ASP A 112 -11.48 -2.77 -11.59
C ASP A 112 -11.96 -1.42 -12.12
N ARG A 113 -12.59 -0.61 -11.27
CA ARG A 113 -13.01 0.77 -11.61
C ARG A 113 -11.86 1.66 -12.06
N GLY A 114 -10.63 1.37 -11.65
CA GLY A 114 -9.43 2.13 -12.05
C GLY A 114 -8.44 1.35 -12.90
N TYR A 115 -8.48 0.02 -12.89
CA TYR A 115 -7.46 -0.84 -13.50
C TYR A 115 -8.10 -1.99 -14.28
N GLN A 116 -8.20 -1.81 -15.59
CA GLN A 116 -8.80 -2.79 -16.48
C GLN A 116 -7.91 -4.04 -16.63
N HIS A 117 -8.48 -5.23 -16.46
CA HIS A 117 -7.80 -6.54 -16.61
C HIS A 117 -6.47 -6.61 -15.84
N ILE A 118 -6.43 -6.07 -14.61
CA ILE A 118 -5.20 -5.99 -13.84
C ILE A 118 -4.60 -7.38 -13.53
N ASP A 119 -5.45 -8.38 -13.33
CA ASP A 119 -5.04 -9.74 -13.06
C ASP A 119 -4.36 -10.40 -14.26
N ASP A 120 -4.91 -10.24 -15.47
CA ASP A 120 -4.28 -10.75 -16.70
C ASP A 120 -2.93 -10.08 -16.95
N ARG A 121 -2.85 -8.75 -16.78
CA ARG A 121 -1.60 -8.00 -16.96
C ARG A 121 -0.55 -8.44 -15.95
N LEU A 122 -0.90 -8.62 -14.69
CA LEU A 122 0.05 -9.07 -13.66
C LEU A 122 0.47 -10.53 -13.89
N ARG A 123 -0.44 -11.43 -14.29
CA ARG A 123 -0.07 -12.81 -14.68
C ARG A 123 0.89 -12.83 -15.86
N SER A 124 0.71 -11.94 -16.84
CA SER A 124 1.64 -11.81 -17.98
C SER A 124 3.06 -11.39 -17.56
N LEU A 125 3.19 -10.75 -16.40
CA LEU A 125 4.48 -10.41 -15.78
C LEU A 125 5.01 -11.52 -14.85
N GLY A 126 4.32 -12.65 -14.74
CA GLY A 126 4.71 -13.80 -13.90
C GLY A 126 4.13 -13.79 -12.49
N ALA A 127 3.19 -12.90 -12.18
CA ALA A 127 2.54 -12.89 -10.86
C ALA A 127 1.62 -14.11 -10.68
N GLN A 128 1.69 -14.75 -9.51
CA GLN A 128 0.82 -15.87 -9.14
C GLN A 128 -0.50 -15.36 -8.54
N ILE A 129 -1.39 -14.85 -9.40
CA ILE A 129 -2.71 -14.36 -9.00
C ILE A 129 -3.80 -15.19 -9.69
N VAL A 130 -4.84 -15.55 -8.93
CA VAL A 130 -6.04 -16.21 -9.45
C VAL A 130 -7.25 -15.39 -9.02
N ARG A 131 -8.19 -15.20 -9.95
CA ARG A 131 -9.48 -14.56 -9.71
C ARG A 131 -10.52 -15.65 -9.53
N VAL A 132 -11.34 -15.55 -8.48
CA VAL A 132 -12.37 -16.54 -8.10
C VAL A 132 -13.73 -15.85 -8.08
#